data_AF-A0A9E4H2S2-F1
#
_entry.id   AF-A0A9E4H2S2-F1
#
_cell.length_a   1.000
_cell.length_b   1.000
_cell.length_c   1.000
_cell.angle_alpha   90.00
_cell.angle_beta   90.00
_cell.angle_gamma   90.00
#
_symmetry.space_group_name_H-M   'P 1'
#
loop_
_entity.id
_entity.type
_entity.pdbx_description
1 polymer ?
#
loop_
_entity_poly.entity_id
_entity_poly.type
_entity_poly.pdbx_seq_one_letter_code
_entity_poly.pdbx_strand_id
1 'polypeptide(L)'
;MNYTIFDLMAVRAEQTSDPGLGQKHLGKSKRVINRDGTFNVRRDHTGDFFRDSYKWLIEMSWARFLGLIFGLYLLLNAFFAIIYLIIELDSLQGVPPSSNGLDAFLHAFYFSIQTFTAVGYGAISPMGRAAGLVSSLEALIGLMGFALATGLLYGRFSHPQAQIGFSKVAVVSPFQEGTALMFRIVNMRHNVLMEMEATVIFKEEVMVDGHVERRYHRLNLTLDKVTFFP
;
A
#
# COMPACT_ATOMS: atom_id res chain seq x y z
N MET A 1 50.60 -10.58 3.99
CA MET A 1 49.42 -9.83 3.51
C MET A 1 48.18 -10.54 4.03
N ASN A 2 47.53 -9.99 5.05
CA ASN A 2 46.30 -10.58 5.61
C ASN A 2 45.11 -10.07 4.80
N TYR A 3 44.82 -10.73 3.68
CA TYR A 3 43.53 -10.52 3.03
C TYR A 3 42.45 -11.10 3.94
N THR A 4 41.49 -10.26 4.31
CA THR A 4 40.29 -10.74 4.99
C THR A 4 39.44 -11.54 4.00
N ILE A 5 38.58 -12.43 4.50
CA ILE A 5 37.69 -13.22 3.65
C ILE A 5 36.80 -12.31 2.77
N PHE A 6 36.48 -11.11 3.27
CA PHE A 6 35.73 -10.11 2.53
C PHE A 6 36.49 -9.55 1.33
N ASP A 7 37.81 -9.37 1.44
CA ASP A 7 38.66 -8.96 0.32
C ASP A 7 38.68 -10.03 -0.78
N LEU A 8 38.73 -11.31 -0.40
CA LEU A 8 38.68 -12.43 -1.34
C LEU A 8 37.31 -12.56 -2.04
N MET A 9 36.22 -12.22 -1.34
CA MET A 9 34.88 -12.19 -1.94
C MET A 9 34.72 -11.03 -2.91
N ALA A 10 35.24 -9.84 -2.58
CA ALA A 10 35.21 -8.67 -3.45
C ALA A 10 36.02 -8.89 -4.74
N VAL A 11 37.14 -9.60 -4.68
CA VAL A 11 37.95 -9.92 -5.87
C VAL A 11 37.25 -10.88 -6.84
N ARG A 12 36.37 -11.76 -6.34
CA ARG A 12 35.63 -12.74 -7.16
C ARG A 12 34.26 -12.25 -7.65
N ALA A 13 33.86 -11.05 -7.24
CA ALA A 13 32.54 -10.49 -7.51
C ALA A 13 32.62 -9.42 -8.61
N GLU A 14 31.60 -9.34 -9.45
CA GLU A 14 31.53 -8.30 -10.48
C GLU A 14 31.20 -6.95 -9.82
N GLN A 15 32.07 -5.95 -10.05
CA GLN A 15 31.81 -4.58 -9.63
C GLN A 15 30.60 -4.05 -10.39
N THR A 16 29.55 -3.72 -9.65
CA THR A 16 28.30 -3.19 -10.20
C THR A 16 28.22 -1.69 -9.90
N SER A 17 27.73 -0.91 -10.87
CA SER A 17 27.49 0.53 -10.70
C SER A 17 26.57 0.80 -9.52
N ASP A 18 26.86 1.87 -8.75
CA ASP A 18 26.06 2.27 -7.57
C ASP A 18 24.58 2.47 -7.98
N PRO A 19 23.63 1.80 -7.31
CA PRO A 19 22.21 1.98 -7.60
C PRO A 19 21.68 3.40 -7.28
N GLY A 20 22.51 4.31 -6.75
CA GLY A 20 22.18 5.72 -6.58
C GLY A 20 21.30 6.02 -5.36
N LEU A 21 21.21 5.07 -4.41
CA LEU A 21 20.23 5.09 -3.32
C LEU A 21 20.63 5.94 -2.09
N GLY A 22 21.61 6.84 -2.19
CA GLY A 22 22.02 7.65 -1.03
C GLY A 22 22.77 8.94 -1.32
N GLN A 23 22.47 9.99 -0.54
CA GLN A 23 23.35 11.15 -0.40
C GLN A 23 24.57 10.77 0.47
N LYS A 24 25.73 11.36 0.12
CA LYS A 24 27.02 11.15 0.80
C LYS A 24 26.98 11.70 2.24
N HIS A 25 26.46 10.91 3.18
CA HIS A 25 26.60 11.22 4.61
C HIS A 25 27.91 10.65 5.19
N LEU A 26 28.64 11.52 5.88
CA LEU A 26 29.91 11.30 6.60
C LEU A 26 29.72 10.82 8.05
N GLY A 27 28.51 10.38 8.44
CA GLY A 27 28.20 9.91 9.80
C GLY A 27 28.27 8.39 9.96
N LYS A 28 28.27 7.90 11.23
CA LYS A 28 28.20 6.46 11.54
C LYS A 28 27.12 5.78 10.71
N SER A 29 27.55 4.85 9.84
CA SER A 29 26.71 4.15 8.88
C SER A 29 25.57 3.42 9.60
N LYS A 30 24.36 3.99 9.55
CA LYS A 30 23.14 3.27 9.95
C LYS A 30 22.81 2.28 8.84
N ARG A 31 22.29 1.12 9.23
CA ARG A 31 21.89 0.09 8.28
C ARG A 31 20.84 0.65 7.31
N VAL A 32 21.06 0.49 6.00
CA VAL A 32 20.16 0.97 4.94
C VAL A 32 18.92 0.08 4.81
N ILE A 33 19.08 -1.23 5.05
CA ILE A 33 17.99 -2.23 4.99
C ILE A 33 17.92 -2.92 6.35
N ASN A 34 16.77 -2.89 7.02
CA ASN A 34 16.54 -3.54 8.30
C ASN A 34 16.59 -5.07 8.18
N ARG A 35 16.61 -5.77 9.33
CA ARG A 35 16.63 -7.26 9.34
C ARG A 35 15.38 -7.90 8.74
N ASP A 36 14.27 -7.16 8.71
CA ASP A 36 12.99 -7.58 8.12
C ASP A 36 12.89 -7.25 6.62
N GLY A 37 13.95 -6.72 6.01
CA GLY A 37 13.98 -6.31 4.60
C GLY A 37 13.41 -4.93 4.31
N THR A 38 12.89 -4.22 5.31
CA THR A 38 12.38 -2.85 5.12
C THR A 38 13.52 -1.85 4.93
N PHE A 39 13.33 -0.85 4.08
CA PHE A 39 14.33 0.20 3.86
C PHE A 39 14.29 1.22 5.00
N ASN A 40 15.44 1.47 5.61
CA ASN A 40 15.68 2.57 6.55
C ASN A 40 16.13 3.83 5.78
N VAL A 41 15.38 4.16 4.73
CA VAL A 41 15.60 5.35 3.89
C VAL A 41 14.40 6.26 4.08
N ARG A 42 14.63 7.44 4.67
CA ARG A 42 13.63 8.50 4.68
C ARG A 42 13.73 9.24 3.36
N ARG A 43 12.69 9.13 2.55
CA ARG A 43 12.54 9.92 1.32
C ARG A 43 11.86 11.22 1.71
N ASP A 44 12.62 12.31 1.76
CA ASP A 44 12.04 13.65 1.83
C ASP A 44 11.56 14.00 0.41
N HIS A 45 10.36 13.55 0.07
CA HIS A 45 9.72 13.89 -1.20
C HIS A 45 8.50 14.80 -0.96
N THR A 46 8.58 15.98 -1.58
CA THR A 46 7.47 16.86 -1.96
C THR A 46 6.96 16.34 -3.32
N GLY A 47 5.82 15.63 -3.38
CA GLY A 47 5.34 15.02 -4.63
C GLY A 47 3.84 14.70 -4.62
N ASP A 48 3.21 14.91 -5.79
CA ASP A 48 1.77 14.98 -6.04
C ASP A 48 0.88 13.97 -5.31
N PHE A 49 0.03 14.49 -4.42
CA PHE A 49 -1.01 13.75 -3.68
C PHE A 49 -1.81 12.81 -4.59
N PHE A 50 -2.20 13.27 -5.78
CA PHE A 50 -3.05 12.52 -6.71
C PHE A 50 -2.41 11.25 -7.27
N ARG A 51 -1.08 11.24 -7.47
CA ARG A 51 -0.38 10.09 -8.05
C ARG A 51 -0.19 8.97 -7.02
N ASP A 52 -0.07 9.34 -5.75
CA ASP A 52 0.10 8.41 -4.65
C ASP A 52 -1.22 7.97 -4.00
N SER A 53 -2.35 8.61 -4.31
CA SER A 53 -3.68 8.28 -3.77
C SER A 53 -4.05 6.80 -3.91
N TYR A 54 -3.88 6.22 -5.10
CA TYR A 54 -4.24 4.81 -5.35
C TYR A 54 -3.38 3.86 -4.51
N LYS A 55 -2.06 4.09 -4.50
CA LYS A 55 -1.11 3.28 -3.73
C LYS A 55 -1.39 3.40 -2.23
N TRP A 56 -1.62 4.62 -1.75
CA TRP A 56 -1.99 4.90 -0.35
C TRP A 56 -3.28 4.19 0.05
N LEU A 57 -4.31 4.22 -0.80
CA LEU A 57 -5.59 3.52 -0.56
C LEU A 57 -5.43 2.00 -0.48
N ILE A 58 -4.52 1.41 -1.28
CA ILE A 58 -4.29 -0.04 -1.28
C ILE A 58 -3.38 -0.51 -0.14
N GLU A 59 -2.38 0.28 0.24
CA GLU A 59 -1.40 -0.08 1.28
C GLU A 59 -1.88 0.21 2.71
N MET A 60 -2.95 1.02 2.87
CA MET A 60 -3.51 1.35 4.19
C MET A 60 -3.92 0.11 4.99
N SER A 61 -3.96 0.17 6.33
CA SER A 61 -4.54 -0.91 7.15
C SER A 61 -6.04 -1.11 6.86
N TRP A 62 -6.53 -2.35 6.94
CA TRP A 62 -7.94 -2.70 6.70
C TRP A 62 -8.94 -1.87 7.51
N ALA A 63 -8.69 -1.65 8.80
CA ALA A 63 -9.60 -0.87 9.66
C ALA A 63 -9.76 0.58 9.18
N ARG A 64 -8.65 1.24 8.82
CA ARG A 64 -8.68 2.61 8.29
C ARG A 64 -9.35 2.68 6.92
N PHE A 65 -9.13 1.67 6.06
CA PHE A 65 -9.77 1.60 4.75
C PHE A 65 -11.30 1.46 4.87
N LEU A 66 -11.76 0.52 5.70
CA LEU A 66 -13.20 0.33 5.96
C LEU A 66 -13.81 1.57 6.63
N GLY A 67 -13.10 2.16 7.59
CA GLY A 67 -13.50 3.41 8.24
C GLY A 67 -13.60 4.59 7.26
N LEU A 68 -12.70 4.68 6.28
CA LEU A 68 -12.73 5.70 5.23
C LEU A 68 -13.93 5.51 4.31
N ILE A 69 -14.19 4.28 3.84
CA ILE A 69 -15.37 3.99 3.00
C ILE A 69 -16.66 4.32 3.77
N PHE A 70 -16.76 3.85 5.01
CA PHE A 70 -17.93 4.10 5.86
C PHE A 70 -18.11 5.59 6.15
N GLY A 71 -17.03 6.30 6.46
CA GLY A 71 -17.05 7.75 6.68
C GLY A 71 -17.47 8.52 5.43
N LEU A 72 -16.91 8.19 4.26
CA LEU A 72 -17.29 8.81 2.99
C LEU A 72 -18.76 8.55 2.65
N TYR A 73 -19.23 7.32 2.89
CA TYR A 73 -20.65 6.97 2.74
C TYR A 73 -21.54 7.85 3.61
N LEU A 74 -21.25 7.98 4.91
CA LEU A 74 -22.05 8.84 5.79
C LEU A 74 -21.98 10.31 5.39
N LEU A 75 -20.81 10.81 4.99
CA LEU A 75 -20.61 12.21 4.58
C LEU A 75 -21.39 12.54 3.30
N LEU A 76 -21.34 11.66 2.29
CA LEU A 76 -22.08 11.86 1.05
C LEU A 76 -23.59 11.85 1.30
N ASN A 77 -24.10 10.90 2.09
CA ASN A 77 -25.52 10.85 2.41
C ASN A 77 -25.95 12.05 3.26
N ALA A 78 -25.12 12.51 4.20
CA ALA A 78 -25.41 13.73 4.96
C ALA A 78 -25.42 14.97 4.06
N PHE A 79 -24.53 15.05 3.08
CA PHE A 79 -24.49 16.13 2.09
C PHE A 79 -25.77 16.16 1.24
N PHE A 80 -26.22 15.03 0.71
CA PHE A 80 -27.48 14.95 -0.03
C PHE A 80 -28.70 15.23 0.85
N ALA A 81 -28.71 14.75 2.10
CA ALA A 81 -29.74 15.09 3.07
C ALA A 81 -29.88 16.61 3.27
N ILE A 82 -28.75 17.33 3.38
CA ILE A 82 -28.75 18.80 3.49
C ILE A 82 -29.31 19.44 2.21
N ILE A 83 -28.96 18.92 1.02
CA ILE A 83 -29.52 19.40 -0.24
C ILE A 83 -31.05 19.23 -0.26
N TYR A 84 -31.56 18.09 0.20
CA TYR A 84 -33.00 17.85 0.29
C TYR A 84 -33.70 18.80 1.27
N LEU A 85 -33.06 19.15 2.38
CA LEU A 85 -33.59 20.16 3.30
C LEU A 85 -33.64 21.56 2.66
N ILE A 86 -32.66 21.90 1.81
CA ILE A 86 -32.62 23.19 1.09
C ILE A 86 -33.69 23.25 -0.01
N ILE A 87 -34.00 22.12 -0.65
CA ILE A 87 -35.07 21.99 -1.67
C ILE A 87 -36.48 21.93 -1.04
N GLU A 88 -36.55 22.07 0.30
CA GLU A 88 -37.73 21.95 1.14
C GLU A 88 -38.26 20.50 1.27
N LEU A 89 -38.65 20.15 2.49
CA LEU A 89 -39.14 18.80 2.83
C LEU A 89 -40.47 18.48 2.14
N ASP A 90 -41.24 19.49 1.73
CA ASP A 90 -42.46 19.33 0.93
C ASP A 90 -42.19 18.69 -0.45
N SER A 91 -40.94 18.74 -0.90
CA SER A 91 -40.47 18.02 -2.09
C SER A 91 -40.23 16.52 -1.83
N LEU A 92 -40.43 16.01 -0.62
CA LEU A 92 -40.37 14.58 -0.27
C LEU A 92 -41.75 14.11 0.20
N GLN A 93 -42.40 13.24 -0.58
CA GLN A 93 -43.69 12.68 -0.21
C GLN A 93 -43.51 11.52 0.78
N GLY A 94 -44.44 11.39 1.73
CA GLY A 94 -44.46 10.30 2.71
C GLY A 94 -43.63 10.56 3.96
N VAL A 95 -43.07 11.76 4.11
CA VAL A 95 -42.36 12.18 5.33
C VAL A 95 -43.38 12.55 6.42
N PRO A 96 -43.32 11.96 7.63
CA PRO A 96 -44.17 12.37 8.75
C PRO A 96 -43.94 13.84 9.15
N PRO A 97 -44.91 14.50 9.81
CA PRO A 97 -44.70 15.84 10.36
C PRO A 97 -43.49 15.84 11.28
N SER A 98 -42.46 16.62 10.93
CA SER A 98 -41.21 16.66 11.69
C SER A 98 -41.38 17.52 12.94
N SER A 99 -41.01 16.98 14.12
CA SER A 99 -41.18 17.68 15.39
C SER A 99 -40.08 18.72 15.65
N ASN A 100 -38.90 18.51 15.06
CA ASN A 100 -37.73 19.39 15.16
C ASN A 100 -36.84 19.27 13.90
N GLY A 101 -35.81 20.12 13.79
CA GLY A 101 -34.89 20.12 12.64
C GLY A 101 -34.00 18.88 12.52
N LEU A 102 -33.75 18.16 13.62
CA LEU A 102 -33.01 16.89 13.60
C LEU A 102 -33.86 15.76 13.00
N ASP A 103 -35.14 15.69 13.31
CA ASP A 103 -36.06 14.70 12.73
C ASP A 103 -36.18 14.90 11.22
N ALA A 104 -36.31 16.15 10.77
CA ALA A 104 -36.32 16.49 9.35
C ALA A 104 -35.03 16.05 8.65
N PHE A 105 -33.87 16.31 9.26
CA PHE A 105 -32.58 15.85 8.74
C PHE A 105 -32.49 14.33 8.68
N LEU A 106 -32.91 13.62 9.73
CA LEU A 106 -32.87 12.15 9.77
C LEU A 106 -33.76 11.53 8.70
N HIS A 107 -34.96 12.08 8.48
CA HIS A 107 -35.84 11.63 7.39
C HIS A 107 -35.20 11.82 6.01
N ALA A 108 -34.62 13.01 5.75
CA ALA A 108 -33.90 13.29 4.51
C ALA A 108 -32.65 12.40 4.36
N PHE A 109 -31.94 12.13 5.45
CA PHE A 109 -30.76 11.26 5.49
C PHE A 109 -31.11 9.79 5.22
N TYR A 110 -32.20 9.28 5.78
CA TYR A 110 -32.67 7.93 5.47
C TYR A 110 -33.18 7.80 4.04
N PHE A 111 -33.82 8.84 3.50
CA PHE A 111 -34.16 8.89 2.08
C PHE A 111 -32.92 8.87 1.19
N SER A 112 -31.93 9.72 1.51
CA SER A 112 -30.63 9.76 0.83
C SER A 112 -29.94 8.40 0.84
N ILE A 113 -29.88 7.72 2.00
CA ILE A 113 -29.36 6.35 2.10
C ILE A 113 -30.06 5.40 1.14
N GLN A 114 -31.40 5.39 1.15
CA GLN A 114 -32.18 4.48 0.29
C GLN A 114 -31.99 4.76 -1.20
N THR A 115 -31.85 6.03 -1.57
CA THR A 115 -31.58 6.46 -2.94
C THR A 115 -30.15 6.12 -3.37
N PHE A 116 -29.16 6.45 -2.54
CA PHE A 116 -27.75 6.21 -2.78
C PHE A 116 -27.43 4.72 -2.91
N THR A 117 -28.04 3.86 -2.08
CA THR A 117 -27.89 2.41 -2.18
C THR A 117 -28.81 1.76 -3.21
N ALA A 118 -29.63 2.55 -3.90
CA ALA A 118 -30.67 2.08 -4.82
C ALA A 118 -31.63 1.04 -4.21
N VAL A 119 -31.83 1.09 -2.89
CA VAL A 119 -32.79 0.20 -2.18
C VAL A 119 -34.21 0.70 -2.39
N GLY A 120 -34.43 2.00 -2.22
CA GLY A 120 -35.69 2.68 -2.54
C GLY A 120 -36.96 1.96 -2.07
N TYR A 121 -37.18 1.84 -0.77
CA TYR A 121 -38.35 1.13 -0.22
C TYR A 121 -39.71 1.69 -0.69
N GLY A 122 -39.73 2.91 -1.22
CA GLY A 122 -40.92 3.54 -1.80
C GLY A 122 -41.83 4.23 -0.78
N ALA A 123 -41.50 4.16 0.51
CA ALA A 123 -42.23 4.87 1.57
C ALA A 123 -42.02 6.39 1.51
N ILE A 124 -40.82 6.82 1.13
CA ILE A 124 -40.48 8.23 0.87
C ILE A 124 -40.03 8.35 -0.58
N SER A 125 -40.59 9.32 -1.31
CA SER A 125 -40.29 9.53 -2.72
C SER A 125 -40.09 11.01 -3.05
N PRO A 126 -39.20 11.33 -4.02
CA PRO A 126 -38.99 12.71 -4.43
C PRO A 126 -40.18 13.19 -5.27
N MET A 127 -40.69 14.38 -4.96
CA MET A 127 -41.71 15.08 -5.72
C MET A 127 -41.15 16.34 -6.37
N GLY A 128 -41.63 16.60 -7.59
CA GLY A 128 -41.17 17.74 -8.38
C GLY A 128 -39.86 17.47 -9.13
N ARG A 129 -39.55 18.40 -10.05
CA ARG A 129 -38.42 18.23 -10.99
C ARG A 129 -37.06 18.34 -10.31
N ALA A 130 -36.94 19.22 -9.31
CA ALA A 130 -35.68 19.46 -8.61
C ALA A 130 -35.25 18.25 -7.75
N ALA A 131 -36.13 17.77 -6.86
CA ALA A 131 -35.83 16.62 -6.02
C ALA A 131 -35.59 15.34 -6.85
N GLY A 132 -36.37 15.13 -7.92
CA GLY A 132 -36.18 14.00 -8.84
C GLY A 132 -34.85 14.02 -9.59
N LEU A 133 -34.37 15.20 -10.00
CA LEU A 133 -33.05 15.35 -10.62
C LEU A 133 -31.93 15.06 -9.63
N VAL A 134 -32.03 15.59 -8.41
CA VAL A 134 -31.05 15.34 -7.35
C VAL A 134 -31.01 13.86 -6.98
N SER A 135 -32.16 13.20 -6.79
CA SER A 135 -32.21 11.77 -6.47
C SER A 135 -31.65 10.88 -7.59
N SER A 136 -31.87 11.26 -8.84
CA SER A 136 -31.31 10.52 -9.99
C SER A 136 -29.78 10.65 -10.04
N LEU A 137 -29.24 11.85 -9.78
CA LEU A 137 -27.80 12.08 -9.69
C LEU A 137 -27.19 11.35 -8.48
N GLU A 138 -27.87 11.40 -7.34
CA GLU A 138 -27.46 10.69 -6.13
C GLU A 138 -27.37 9.17 -6.37
N ALA A 139 -28.38 8.56 -6.99
CA ALA A 139 -28.38 7.15 -7.33
C ALA A 139 -27.23 6.78 -8.28
N LEU A 140 -26.93 7.64 -9.28
CA LEU A 140 -25.79 7.44 -10.19
C LEU A 140 -24.45 7.51 -9.46
N ILE A 141 -24.27 8.50 -8.57
CA ILE A 141 -23.06 8.65 -7.75
C ILE A 141 -22.91 7.47 -6.80
N GLY A 142 -24.00 7.00 -6.20
CA GLY A 142 -24.02 5.82 -5.35
C GLY A 142 -23.56 4.57 -6.08
N LEU A 143 -24.12 4.31 -7.27
CA LEU A 143 -23.73 3.20 -8.13
C LEU A 143 -22.24 3.24 -8.50
N MET A 144 -21.74 4.40 -8.95
CA MET A 144 -20.31 4.60 -9.23
C MET A 144 -19.44 4.41 -7.98
N GLY A 145 -19.90 4.90 -6.83
CA GLY A 145 -19.23 4.76 -5.54
C GLY A 145 -19.06 3.29 -5.15
N PHE A 146 -20.11 2.47 -5.29
CA PHE A 146 -20.03 1.02 -5.05
C PHE A 146 -19.07 0.32 -6.01
N ALA A 147 -19.09 0.68 -7.30
CA ALA A 147 -18.17 0.12 -8.29
C ALA A 147 -16.71 0.43 -7.95
N LEU A 148 -16.41 1.69 -7.60
CA LEU A 148 -15.07 2.11 -7.19
C LEU A 148 -14.62 1.45 -5.88
N ALA A 149 -15.49 1.40 -4.87
CA ALA A 149 -15.19 0.74 -3.60
C ALA A 149 -14.88 -0.75 -3.79
N THR A 150 -15.66 -1.44 -4.63
CA THR A 150 -15.44 -2.84 -4.97
C THR A 150 -14.12 -3.03 -5.74
N GLY A 151 -13.82 -2.15 -6.70
CA GLY A 151 -12.55 -2.16 -7.43
C GLY A 151 -11.33 -1.98 -6.52
N LEU A 152 -11.41 -1.06 -5.55
CA LEU A 152 -10.37 -0.87 -4.53
C LEU A 152 -10.24 -2.08 -3.61
N LEU A 153 -11.36 -2.69 -3.21
CA LEU A 153 -11.38 -3.90 -2.38
C LEU A 153 -10.68 -5.06 -3.11
N TYR A 154 -10.97 -5.24 -4.40
CA TYR A 154 -10.29 -6.21 -5.24
C TYR A 154 -8.79 -5.90 -5.35
N GLY A 155 -8.42 -4.65 -5.64
CA GLY A 155 -7.02 -4.22 -5.72
C GLY A 155 -6.22 -4.49 -4.44
N ARG A 156 -6.88 -4.37 -3.28
CA ARG A 156 -6.31 -4.71 -1.97
C ARG A 156 -6.13 -6.21 -1.76
N PHE A 157 -7.10 -7.02 -2.16
CA PHE A 157 -6.98 -8.48 -2.07
C PHE A 157 -5.98 -9.06 -3.07
N SER A 158 -5.88 -8.44 -4.25
CA SER A 158 -4.98 -8.88 -5.33
C SER A 158 -3.54 -8.44 -5.13
N HIS A 159 -3.17 -7.84 -3.99
CA HIS A 159 -1.81 -7.43 -3.70
C HIS A 159 -1.11 -8.46 -2.79
N PRO A 160 -0.55 -9.56 -3.35
CA PRO A 160 0.16 -10.54 -2.56
C PRO A 160 1.49 -9.95 -2.08
N GLN A 161 1.67 -9.89 -0.76
CA GLN A 161 2.98 -9.64 -0.18
C GLN A 161 3.73 -10.96 0.00
N ALA A 162 4.85 -11.13 -0.69
CA ALA A 162 5.75 -12.25 -0.42
C ALA A 162 6.28 -12.10 1.02
N GLN A 163 6.20 -13.17 1.81
CA GLN A 163 6.72 -13.20 3.17
C GLN A 163 7.89 -14.17 3.23
N ILE A 164 9.09 -13.65 2.97
CA ILE A 164 10.34 -14.41 3.02
C ILE A 164 10.99 -14.16 4.38
N GLY A 165 11.22 -15.24 5.12
CA GLY A 165 12.00 -15.22 6.35
C GLY A 165 13.49 -15.41 6.05
N PHE A 166 14.35 -14.70 6.78
CA PHE A 166 15.80 -14.80 6.65
C PHE A 166 16.44 -15.39 7.92
N SER A 167 17.54 -16.14 7.77
CA SER A 167 18.32 -16.59 8.92
C SER A 167 18.87 -15.40 9.71
N LYS A 168 18.83 -15.49 11.05
CA LYS A 168 19.29 -14.40 11.95
C LYS A 168 20.78 -14.09 11.81
N VAL A 169 21.56 -15.06 11.36
CA VAL A 169 23.01 -15.00 11.20
C VAL A 169 23.38 -15.64 9.86
N ALA A 170 24.40 -15.09 9.21
CA ALA A 170 25.09 -15.70 8.09
C ALA A 170 26.40 -16.30 8.60
N VAL A 171 26.79 -17.45 8.07
CA VAL A 171 28.01 -18.18 8.49
C VAL A 171 29.01 -18.24 7.36
N VAL A 172 30.29 -18.21 7.71
CA VAL A 172 31.38 -18.44 6.77
C VAL A 172 32.01 -19.77 7.15
N SER A 173 31.92 -20.75 6.25
CA SER A 173 32.41 -22.11 6.52
C SER A 173 33.02 -22.74 5.28
N PRO A 174 33.88 -23.76 5.43
CA PRO A 174 34.34 -24.57 4.31
C PRO A 174 33.16 -25.15 3.53
N PHE A 175 33.24 -25.11 2.20
CA PHE A 175 32.24 -25.64 1.28
C PHE A 175 32.91 -26.05 -0.03
N GLN A 176 32.78 -27.33 -0.39
CA GLN A 176 33.51 -27.93 -1.51
C GLN A 176 35.02 -27.65 -1.41
N GLU A 177 35.65 -27.08 -2.44
CA GLU A 177 37.08 -26.77 -2.49
C GLU A 177 37.44 -25.40 -1.90
N GLY A 178 36.47 -24.68 -1.31
CA GLY A 178 36.67 -23.31 -0.84
C GLY A 178 35.98 -22.99 0.47
N THR A 179 35.86 -21.68 0.74
CA THR A 179 35.09 -21.13 1.84
C THR A 179 33.90 -20.37 1.27
N ALA A 180 32.70 -20.60 1.81
CA ALA A 180 31.47 -19.97 1.33
C ALA A 180 30.80 -19.16 2.45
N LEU A 181 30.19 -18.04 2.06
CA LEU A 181 29.22 -17.32 2.88
C LEU A 181 27.85 -17.97 2.68
N MET A 182 27.25 -18.46 3.76
CA MET A 182 25.95 -19.13 3.73
C MET A 182 24.93 -18.39 4.59
N PHE A 183 23.72 -18.29 4.08
CA PHE A 183 22.53 -17.83 4.79
C PHE A 183 21.34 -18.67 4.33
N ARG A 184 20.25 -18.67 5.09
CA ARG A 184 19.04 -19.41 4.74
C ARG A 184 17.87 -18.47 4.56
N ILE A 185 17.02 -18.82 3.62
CA ILE A 185 15.72 -18.19 3.40
C ILE A 185 14.62 -19.23 3.53
N VAL A 186 13.43 -18.80 3.93
CA VAL A 186 12.25 -19.66 4.03
C VAL A 186 11.02 -18.90 3.55
N ASN A 187 10.13 -19.57 2.84
CA ASN A 187 8.81 -19.04 2.59
C ASN A 187 7.97 -19.19 3.85
N MET A 188 7.45 -18.09 4.38
CA MET A 188 6.63 -18.16 5.60
C MET A 188 5.16 -18.49 5.31
N ARG A 189 4.80 -18.68 4.03
CA ARG A 189 3.44 -19.00 3.60
C ARG A 189 3.35 -20.43 3.08
N HIS A 190 2.14 -20.97 3.07
CA HIS A 190 1.84 -22.32 2.60
C HIS A 190 1.71 -22.44 1.07
N ASN A 191 1.94 -21.36 0.32
CA ASN A 191 1.87 -21.36 -1.14
C ASN A 191 3.28 -21.46 -1.73
N VAL A 192 3.47 -22.20 -2.82
CA VAL A 192 4.78 -22.27 -3.49
C VAL A 192 5.04 -20.98 -4.27
N LEU A 193 6.22 -20.38 -4.08
CA LEU A 193 6.72 -19.29 -4.93
C LEU A 193 7.42 -19.90 -6.16
N MET A 194 7.05 -19.42 -7.34
CA MET A 194 7.55 -19.91 -8.62
C MET A 194 8.62 -18.99 -9.19
N GLU A 195 9.61 -19.56 -9.88
CA GLU A 195 10.65 -18.80 -10.60
C GLU A 195 11.35 -17.76 -9.71
N MET A 196 11.71 -18.17 -8.50
CA MET A 196 12.31 -17.30 -7.50
C MET A 196 13.77 -17.02 -7.86
N GLU A 197 14.15 -15.76 -7.89
CA GLU A 197 15.52 -15.32 -8.17
C GLU A 197 16.11 -14.60 -6.95
N ALA A 198 17.33 -14.97 -6.58
CA ALA A 198 18.08 -14.38 -5.49
C ALA A 198 19.28 -13.61 -6.03
N THR A 199 19.48 -12.39 -5.53
CA THR A 199 20.68 -11.59 -5.80
C THR A 199 21.25 -11.10 -4.48
N VAL A 200 22.56 -11.32 -4.28
CA VAL A 200 23.27 -10.83 -3.10
C VAL A 200 24.27 -9.76 -3.52
N ILE A 201 24.18 -8.62 -2.87
CA ILE A 201 25.06 -7.48 -3.09
C ILE A 201 25.89 -7.27 -1.83
N PHE A 202 27.21 -7.37 -1.97
CA PHE A 202 28.17 -6.99 -0.95
C PHE A 202 28.55 -5.52 -1.16
N LYS A 203 28.39 -4.72 -0.12
CA LYS A 203 28.78 -3.31 -0.12
C LYS A 203 30.07 -3.16 0.65
N GLU A 204 31.07 -2.59 0.00
CA GLU A 204 32.37 -2.25 0.55
C GLU A 204 32.50 -0.72 0.65
N GLU A 205 33.04 -0.21 1.76
CA GLU A 205 33.36 1.20 1.92
C GLU A 205 34.90 1.33 1.95
N VAL A 206 35.47 1.91 0.89
CA VAL A 206 36.92 2.06 0.70
C VAL A 206 37.29 3.53 0.82
N MET A 207 38.36 3.85 1.54
CA MET A 207 38.92 5.19 1.56
C MET A 207 39.83 5.39 0.34
N VAL A 208 39.45 6.30 -0.56
CA VAL A 208 40.25 6.68 -1.74
C VAL A 208 40.39 8.20 -1.73
N ASP A 209 41.62 8.70 -1.78
CA ASP A 209 41.94 10.14 -1.84
C ASP A 209 41.24 11.00 -0.78
N GLY A 210 41.14 10.49 0.45
CA GLY A 210 40.50 11.19 1.58
C GLY A 210 38.97 11.17 1.57
N HIS A 211 38.34 10.49 0.60
CA HIS A 211 36.90 10.32 0.51
C HIS A 211 36.49 8.85 0.69
N VAL A 212 35.33 8.62 1.32
CA VAL A 212 34.73 7.29 1.40
C VAL A 212 34.05 6.99 0.06
N GLU A 213 34.61 6.08 -0.71
CA GLU A 213 33.99 5.49 -1.89
C GLU A 213 33.20 4.24 -1.48
N ARG A 214 32.00 4.06 -2.05
CA ARG A 214 31.15 2.88 -1.82
C ARG A 214 31.17 2.02 -3.08
N ARG A 215 31.67 0.79 -2.96
CA ARG A 215 31.71 -0.19 -4.05
C ARG A 215 30.67 -1.26 -3.78
N TYR A 216 29.91 -1.61 -4.82
CA TYR A 216 28.89 -2.65 -4.75
C TYR A 216 29.34 -3.82 -5.62
N HIS A 217 29.34 -5.00 -5.01
CA HIS A 217 29.85 -6.22 -5.60
C HIS A 217 28.72 -7.24 -5.64
N ARG A 218 28.32 -7.69 -6.82
CA ARG A 218 27.34 -8.78 -6.94
C ARG A 218 28.05 -10.09 -6.65
N LEU A 219 27.63 -10.77 -5.58
CA LEU A 219 28.19 -12.08 -5.23
C LEU A 219 27.56 -13.17 -6.10
N ASN A 220 28.42 -14.04 -6.65
CA ASN A 220 27.97 -15.23 -7.37
C ASN A 220 27.38 -16.24 -6.38
N LEU A 221 26.13 -16.64 -6.61
CA LEU A 221 25.43 -17.64 -5.81
C LEU A 221 25.52 -19.00 -6.49
N THR A 222 25.66 -20.06 -5.69
CA THR A 222 25.56 -21.44 -6.21
C THR A 222 24.15 -21.77 -6.66
N LEU A 223 23.15 -21.15 -6.04
CA LEU A 223 21.73 -21.28 -6.38
C LEU A 223 21.13 -19.87 -6.41
N ASP A 224 21.18 -19.25 -7.58
CA ASP A 224 20.59 -17.94 -7.85
C ASP A 224 19.12 -18.04 -8.31
N LYS A 225 18.71 -19.17 -8.87
CA LYS A 225 17.35 -19.44 -9.33
C LYS A 225 16.75 -20.71 -8.73
N VAL A 226 15.52 -20.61 -8.23
CA VAL A 226 14.74 -21.71 -7.65
C VAL A 226 13.37 -21.77 -8.33
N THR A 227 13.13 -22.81 -9.11
CA THR A 227 11.86 -22.98 -9.86
C THR A 227 10.65 -23.10 -8.92
N PHE A 228 10.79 -23.89 -7.85
CA PHE A 228 9.74 -24.10 -6.85
C PHE A 228 10.31 -23.85 -5.46
N PHE A 229 9.91 -22.75 -4.83
CA PHE A 229 10.30 -22.40 -3.47
C PHE A 229 9.10 -22.58 -2.53
N PRO A 230 8.99 -23.74 -1.86
CA PRO A 230 7.86 -24.05 -0.99
C PRO A 230 7.84 -23.17 0.25
#